data_AF-A0A954IMG8-F1
#
_entry.id   AF-A0A954IMG8-F1
#
_cell.length_a   1.000
_cell.length_b   1.000
_cell.length_c   1.000
_cell.angle_alpha   90.00
_cell.angle_beta   90.00
_cell.angle_gamma   90.00
#
_symmetry.space_group_name_H-M   'P 1'
#
loop_
_entity.id
_entity.type
_entity.pdbx_description
1 polymer ?
#
loop_
_entity_poly.entity_id
_entity_poly.type
_entity_poly.pdbx_seq_one_letter_code
_entity_poly.pdbx_strand_id
1 'polypeptide(L)'
;KRTESTDYQLGVTADQVAAQHIGRQTSLPSLELAMDLMATVGQCDNGYACVYQNNLSWSSATTPLPSEAHPRLVFETLFGEGGTAADRQDAIRRRASLLDSIGSELKRLQSTLGPEDQVRVSEYLESVREVERRIQQAEENSRDNPLPDLDRPVGVPDSYADHARLMFDLQTLAFQSDTTRVITFQLARETSNRTYPEIGVADPHHPLTHHGY
;
A
#
# COMPACT_ATOMS: atom_id res chain seq x y z
N LYS A 1 -19.65 17.03 -7.94
CA LYS A 1 -20.80 17.01 -7.01
C LYS A 1 -20.23 17.03 -5.60
N ARG A 2 -20.80 17.79 -4.65
CA ARG A 2 -20.43 17.64 -3.24
C ARG A 2 -20.91 16.28 -2.74
N THR A 3 -20.00 15.49 -2.18
CA THR A 3 -20.22 14.11 -1.78
C THR A 3 -19.94 13.99 -0.28
N GLU A 4 -20.80 13.26 0.42
CA GLU A 4 -20.79 13.08 1.87
C GLU A 4 -20.83 11.58 2.21
N SER A 5 -20.09 11.17 3.24
CA SER A 5 -20.02 9.77 3.68
C SER A 5 -19.52 8.81 2.59
N THR A 6 -20.36 7.97 1.99
CA THR A 6 -19.99 6.88 1.08
C THR A 6 -20.33 7.13 -0.40
N ASP A 7 -20.94 8.27 -0.76
CA ASP A 7 -21.32 8.59 -2.15
C ASP A 7 -20.18 9.21 -2.98
N TYR A 8 -18.94 9.03 -2.54
CA TYR A 8 -17.77 9.59 -3.18
C TYR A 8 -17.46 8.93 -4.53
N GLN A 9 -17.01 9.75 -5.46
CA GLN A 9 -16.53 9.35 -6.78
C GLN A 9 -15.43 10.31 -7.24
N LEU A 10 -14.30 9.79 -7.75
CA LEU A 10 -13.19 10.60 -8.29
C LEU A 10 -12.73 10.14 -9.68
N GLY A 11 -12.68 8.82 -9.90
CA GLY A 11 -12.13 8.20 -11.12
C GLY A 11 -10.93 7.31 -10.80
N VAL A 12 -10.42 6.58 -11.81
CA VAL A 12 -9.15 5.83 -11.68
C VAL A 12 -7.99 6.82 -11.76
N THR A 13 -7.04 6.73 -10.84
CA THR A 13 -5.88 7.63 -10.80
C THR A 13 -4.76 7.17 -11.74
N ALA A 14 -3.87 8.09 -12.11
CA ALA A 14 -2.83 7.83 -13.12
C ALA A 14 -1.85 6.70 -12.73
N ASP A 15 -1.48 6.63 -11.45
CA ASP A 15 -0.71 5.54 -10.87
C ASP A 15 -1.43 4.20 -11.02
N GLN A 16 -2.74 4.15 -10.83
CA GLN A 16 -3.51 2.91 -10.97
C GLN A 16 -3.71 2.51 -12.43
N VAL A 17 -3.81 3.47 -13.35
CA VAL A 17 -3.71 3.18 -14.79
C VAL A 17 -2.34 2.58 -15.11
N ALA A 18 -1.25 3.10 -14.55
CA ALA A 18 0.07 2.52 -14.73
C ALA A 18 0.14 1.10 -14.13
N ALA A 19 -0.33 0.89 -12.90
CA ALA A 19 -0.34 -0.40 -12.21
C ALA A 19 -1.08 -1.49 -13.02
N GLN A 20 -2.18 -1.13 -13.68
CA GLN A 20 -2.91 -2.05 -14.56
C GLN A 20 -2.07 -2.57 -15.74
N HIS A 21 -1.11 -1.78 -16.23
CA HIS A 21 -0.27 -2.11 -17.38
C HIS A 21 1.07 -2.71 -16.99
N ILE A 22 1.75 -2.15 -15.97
CA ILE A 22 3.13 -2.54 -15.60
C ILE A 22 3.24 -3.23 -14.24
N GLY A 23 2.20 -3.21 -13.40
CA GLY A 23 2.20 -3.80 -12.06
C GLY A 23 1.85 -5.29 -12.02
N ARG A 24 1.37 -5.88 -13.13
CA ARG A 24 1.02 -7.31 -13.19
C ARG A 24 2.24 -8.25 -13.17
N GLN A 25 3.44 -7.71 -13.37
CA GLN A 25 4.69 -8.46 -13.39
C GLN A 25 5.42 -8.45 -12.04
N THR A 26 4.87 -7.77 -11.04
CA THR A 26 5.48 -7.61 -9.72
C THR A 26 4.53 -8.06 -8.62
N SER A 27 5.07 -8.53 -7.49
CA SER A 27 4.27 -9.03 -6.35
C SER A 27 3.27 -7.99 -5.83
N LEU A 28 3.62 -6.70 -5.89
CA LEU A 28 2.72 -5.59 -5.61
C LEU A 28 2.48 -4.77 -6.89
N PRO A 29 1.24 -4.68 -7.39
CA PRO A 29 0.94 -3.88 -8.58
C PRO A 29 1.21 -2.38 -8.41
N SER A 30 1.02 -1.87 -7.19
CA SER A 30 1.36 -0.52 -6.75
C SER A 30 1.64 -0.51 -5.25
N LEU A 31 2.24 0.58 -4.77
CA LEU A 31 2.49 0.85 -3.36
C LEU A 31 2.10 2.29 -3.02
N GLU A 32 1.13 2.44 -2.14
CA GLU A 32 0.59 3.73 -1.69
C GLU A 32 1.19 4.11 -0.34
N LEU A 33 1.93 5.22 -0.31
CA LEU A 33 2.70 5.68 0.84
C LEU A 33 2.31 7.10 1.24
N ALA A 34 2.47 7.42 2.53
CA ALA A 34 2.37 8.77 3.04
C ALA A 34 3.38 9.01 4.16
N MET A 35 3.67 10.26 4.48
CA MET A 35 4.40 10.60 5.71
C MET A 35 3.47 10.72 6.93
N ASP A 36 2.18 10.99 6.71
CA ASP A 36 1.20 11.21 7.76
C ASP A 36 -0.16 10.60 7.43
N LEU A 37 -0.68 9.80 8.36
CA LEU A 37 -2.06 9.32 8.32
C LEU A 37 -2.99 10.35 8.96
N MET A 38 -4.08 10.68 8.27
CA MET A 38 -5.16 11.45 8.89
C MET A 38 -6.03 10.50 9.71
N ALA A 39 -6.11 10.75 11.02
CA ALA A 39 -7.07 10.07 11.89
C ALA A 39 -8.50 10.64 11.76
N THR A 40 -8.69 11.69 10.95
CA THR A 40 -9.97 12.38 10.81
C THR A 40 -10.92 11.56 9.93
N VAL A 41 -12.04 11.15 10.53
CA VAL A 41 -13.16 10.45 9.88
C VAL A 41 -14.38 11.37 9.93
N GLY A 42 -15.16 11.44 8.84
CA GLY A 42 -16.38 12.26 8.78
C GLY A 42 -16.36 13.24 7.60
N GLN A 43 -16.71 14.50 7.86
CA GLN A 43 -16.58 15.58 6.88
C GLN A 43 -15.23 16.26 7.05
N CYS A 44 -14.48 16.29 5.96
CA CYS A 44 -13.24 17.06 5.86
C CYS A 44 -13.54 18.38 5.14
N ASP A 45 -12.49 19.06 4.67
CA ASP A 45 -12.56 20.44 4.18
C ASP A 45 -13.76 20.69 3.25
N ASN A 46 -14.41 21.84 3.45
CA ASN A 46 -15.58 22.31 2.69
C ASN A 46 -16.75 21.31 2.60
N GLY A 47 -16.81 20.32 3.50
CA GLY A 47 -17.88 19.35 3.61
C GLY A 47 -17.87 18.24 2.56
N TYR A 48 -16.70 17.92 2.01
CA TYR A 48 -16.45 16.73 1.22
C TYR A 48 -16.06 15.53 2.09
N ALA A 49 -16.30 14.32 1.60
CA ALA A 49 -15.87 13.09 2.26
C ALA A 49 -14.34 13.06 2.50
N CYS A 50 -13.91 12.71 3.71
CA CYS A 50 -12.48 12.65 4.08
C CYS A 50 -11.63 11.73 3.20
N VAL A 51 -12.27 10.79 2.50
CA VAL A 51 -11.61 9.88 1.55
C VAL A 51 -10.78 10.61 0.50
N TYR A 52 -11.20 11.80 0.03
CA TYR A 52 -10.48 12.56 -0.99
C TYR A 52 -9.18 13.18 -0.47
N GLN A 53 -9.13 13.47 0.84
CA GLN A 53 -7.92 13.99 1.48
C GLN A 53 -7.01 12.87 1.96
N ASN A 54 -7.59 11.72 2.29
CA ASN A 54 -6.85 10.62 2.87
C ASN A 54 -6.21 9.70 1.82
N ASN A 55 -6.65 9.76 0.55
CA ASN A 55 -6.20 8.86 -0.50
C ASN A 55 -5.89 9.62 -1.79
N LEU A 56 -4.64 9.50 -2.23
CA LEU A 56 -4.21 9.97 -3.55
C LEU A 56 -4.54 8.98 -4.67
N SER A 57 -4.63 7.69 -4.33
CA SER A 57 -4.74 6.58 -5.28
C SER A 57 -6.14 5.96 -5.27
N TRP A 58 -6.69 5.69 -6.45
CA TRP A 58 -8.02 5.14 -6.64
C TRP A 58 -8.01 4.10 -7.77
N SER A 59 -8.26 2.84 -7.43
CA SER A 59 -8.24 1.72 -8.39
C SER A 59 -9.48 1.67 -9.27
N SER A 60 -10.56 2.30 -8.82
CA SER A 60 -11.81 2.47 -9.55
C SER A 60 -12.40 3.85 -9.23
N ALA A 61 -13.47 4.24 -9.93
CA ALA A 61 -14.15 5.50 -9.64
C ALA A 61 -14.65 5.63 -8.19
N THR A 62 -14.84 4.50 -7.49
CA THR A 62 -15.42 4.42 -6.14
C THR A 62 -14.55 3.62 -5.16
N THR A 63 -13.33 3.23 -5.55
CA THR A 63 -12.44 2.40 -4.73
C THR A 63 -11.14 3.16 -4.44
N PRO A 64 -11.05 3.88 -3.31
CA PRO A 64 -9.81 4.49 -2.85
C PRO A 64 -8.82 3.42 -2.37
N LEU A 65 -7.53 3.70 -2.49
CA LEU A 65 -6.45 2.89 -1.94
C LEU A 65 -5.76 3.62 -0.78
N PRO A 66 -5.88 3.11 0.46
CA PRO A 66 -5.23 3.69 1.63
C PRO A 66 -3.72 3.72 1.49
N SER A 67 -3.12 4.85 1.85
CA SER A 67 -1.68 4.98 1.99
C SER A 67 -1.20 4.48 3.35
N GLU A 68 0.00 3.92 3.42
CA GLU A 68 0.67 3.54 4.66
C GLU A 68 1.79 4.55 5.02
N ALA A 69 1.90 4.91 6.30
CA ALA A 69 2.94 5.83 6.78
C ALA A 69 3.91 5.18 7.78
N HIS A 70 3.56 4.02 8.33
CA HIS A 70 4.37 3.32 9.30
C HIS A 70 5.44 2.47 8.58
N PRO A 71 6.74 2.81 8.69
CA PRO A 71 7.80 2.20 7.88
C PRO A 71 7.94 0.70 8.12
N ARG A 72 7.65 0.22 9.34
CA ARG A 72 7.60 -1.22 9.63
C ARG A 72 6.52 -1.97 8.84
N LEU A 73 5.33 -1.39 8.70
CA LEU A 73 4.24 -2.02 7.95
C LEU A 73 4.54 -2.01 6.44
N VAL A 74 5.17 -0.93 5.95
CA VAL A 74 5.69 -0.87 4.58
C VAL A 74 6.75 -1.95 4.36
N PHE A 75 7.73 -2.09 5.26
CA PHE A 75 8.76 -3.13 5.17
C PHE A 75 8.14 -4.54 5.12
N GLU A 76 7.20 -4.83 6.01
CA GLU A 76 6.52 -6.13 6.06
C GLU A 76 5.65 -6.40 4.83
N THR A 77 5.07 -5.35 4.24
CA THR A 77 4.34 -5.44 2.97
C THR A 77 5.27 -5.77 1.81
N LEU A 78 6.47 -5.16 1.78
CA LEU A 78 7.46 -5.38 0.73
C LEU A 78 8.15 -6.74 0.84
N PHE A 79 8.55 -7.13 2.05
CA PHE A 79 9.49 -8.24 2.25
C PHE A 79 8.92 -9.39 3.09
N GLY A 80 7.73 -9.24 3.66
CA GLY A 80 7.13 -10.22 4.56
C GLY A 80 7.64 -10.11 6.00
N GLU A 81 7.24 -11.09 6.81
CA GLU A 81 7.65 -11.18 8.21
C GLU A 81 9.02 -11.86 8.32
N GLY A 82 10.02 -11.12 8.82
CA GLY A 82 11.38 -11.63 9.03
C GLY A 82 12.44 -10.73 8.38
N GLY A 83 13.59 -10.60 9.05
CA GLY A 83 14.69 -9.75 8.54
C GLY A 83 15.60 -10.47 7.56
N THR A 84 15.70 -11.80 7.67
CA THR A 84 16.63 -12.61 6.90
C THR A 84 15.99 -13.19 5.65
N ALA A 85 16.80 -13.51 4.63
CA ALA A 85 16.31 -14.19 3.43
C ALA A 85 15.63 -15.54 3.73
N ALA A 86 16.12 -16.29 4.73
CA ALA A 86 15.54 -17.56 5.14
C ALA A 86 14.14 -17.39 5.71
N ASP A 87 13.94 -16.41 6.60
CA ASP A 87 12.63 -16.11 7.17
C ASP A 87 11.61 -15.74 6.08
N ARG A 88 12.02 -14.92 5.11
CA ARG A 88 11.17 -14.52 3.98
C ARG A 88 10.74 -15.73 3.15
N GLN A 89 11.67 -16.62 2.80
CA GLN A 89 11.36 -17.83 2.04
C GLN A 89 10.45 -18.80 2.81
N ASP A 90 10.64 -18.92 4.13
CA ASP A 90 9.78 -19.74 4.98
C ASP A 90 8.36 -19.16 5.06
N ALA A 91 8.23 -17.84 5.18
CA ALA A 91 6.94 -17.15 5.20
C ALA A 91 6.16 -17.34 3.88
N ILE A 92 6.84 -17.20 2.73
CA ILE A 92 6.22 -17.40 1.42
C ILE A 92 5.74 -18.86 1.27
N ARG A 93 6.58 -19.84 1.61
CA ARG A 93 6.22 -21.27 1.56
C ARG A 93 5.02 -21.62 2.44
N ARG A 94 4.95 -21.06 3.66
CA ARG A 94 3.80 -21.25 4.56
C ARG A 94 2.52 -20.68 3.97
N ARG A 95 2.56 -19.49 3.38
CA ARG A 95 1.39 -18.86 2.73
C ARG A 95 0.91 -19.68 1.53
N ALA A 96 1.82 -20.18 0.69
CA ALA A 96 1.48 -21.06 -0.43
C ALA A 96 0.76 -22.33 0.05
N SER A 97 1.31 -23.01 1.06
CA SER A 97 0.70 -24.23 1.61
C SER A 97 -0.69 -23.99 2.23
N LEU A 98 -0.93 -22.82 2.82
CA LEU A 98 -2.25 -22.47 3.36
C LEU A 98 -3.27 -22.25 2.24
N LEU A 99 -2.90 -21.57 1.17
CA LEU A 99 -3.78 -21.36 0.02
C LEU A 99 -4.11 -22.68 -0.70
N ASP A 100 -3.13 -23.58 -0.85
CA ASP A 100 -3.37 -24.92 -1.41
C ASP A 100 -4.44 -25.69 -0.61
N SER A 101 -4.35 -25.63 0.73
CA SER A 101 -5.35 -26.25 1.61
C SER A 101 -6.73 -25.63 1.40
N ILE A 102 -6.83 -24.30 1.41
CA ILE A 102 -8.10 -23.58 1.22
C ILE A 102 -8.70 -23.85 -0.17
N GLY A 103 -7.87 -23.86 -1.22
CA GLY A 103 -8.29 -24.12 -2.59
C GLY A 103 -8.90 -25.52 -2.76
N SER A 104 -8.35 -26.52 -2.07
CA SER A 104 -8.92 -27.87 -2.06
C SER A 104 -10.30 -27.94 -1.38
N GLU A 105 -10.47 -27.22 -0.27
CA GLU A 105 -11.74 -27.14 0.47
C GLU A 105 -12.80 -26.38 -0.32
N LEU A 106 -12.43 -25.26 -0.95
CA LEU A 106 -13.33 -24.45 -1.77
C LEU A 106 -13.84 -25.21 -3.00
N LYS A 107 -12.99 -26.00 -3.66
CA LYS A 107 -13.43 -26.89 -4.76
C LYS A 107 -14.46 -27.90 -4.29
N ARG A 108 -14.27 -28.48 -3.10
CA ARG A 108 -15.24 -29.40 -2.50
C ARG A 108 -16.55 -28.67 -2.19
N LEU A 109 -16.48 -27.47 -1.62
CA LEU A 109 -17.65 -26.66 -1.30
C LEU A 109 -18.45 -26.30 -2.57
N GLN A 110 -17.78 -25.83 -3.64
CA GLN A 110 -18.44 -25.52 -4.91
C GLN A 110 -19.26 -26.68 -5.48
N SER A 111 -18.78 -27.92 -5.33
CA SER A 111 -19.52 -29.11 -5.78
C SER A 111 -20.85 -29.36 -5.05
N THR A 112 -21.05 -28.71 -3.90
CA THR A 112 -22.25 -28.85 -3.05
C THR A 112 -23.20 -27.65 -3.12
N LEU A 113 -22.79 -26.54 -3.74
CA LEU A 113 -23.54 -25.28 -3.77
C LEU A 113 -24.51 -25.21 -4.96
N GLY A 114 -25.61 -24.48 -4.77
CA GLY A 114 -26.53 -24.12 -5.85
C GLY A 114 -25.96 -23.02 -6.78
N PRO A 115 -26.57 -22.80 -7.95
CA PRO A 115 -26.03 -21.89 -8.97
C PRO A 115 -25.78 -20.45 -8.50
N GLU A 116 -26.65 -19.91 -7.64
CA GLU A 116 -26.50 -18.53 -7.13
C GLU A 116 -25.29 -18.40 -6.18
N ASP A 117 -25.11 -19.37 -5.27
CA ASP A 117 -23.99 -19.38 -4.34
C ASP A 117 -22.65 -19.65 -5.06
N GLN A 118 -22.67 -20.45 -6.13
CA GLN A 118 -21.50 -20.69 -6.96
C GLN A 118 -20.95 -19.40 -7.57
N VAL A 119 -21.81 -18.44 -7.95
CA VAL A 119 -21.37 -17.14 -8.48
C VAL A 119 -20.60 -16.36 -7.42
N ARG A 120 -21.15 -16.21 -6.20
CA ARG A 120 -20.46 -15.49 -5.11
C ARG A 120 -19.14 -16.13 -4.72
N VAL A 121 -19.10 -17.46 -4.64
CA VAL A 121 -17.87 -18.20 -4.33
C VAL A 121 -16.85 -18.07 -5.46
N SER A 122 -17.29 -17.94 -6.71
CA SER A 122 -16.38 -17.73 -7.85
C SER A 122 -15.69 -16.35 -7.80
N GLU A 123 -16.39 -15.31 -7.36
CA GLU A 123 -15.77 -13.99 -7.13
C GLU A 123 -14.71 -14.05 -6.03
N TYR A 124 -15.00 -14.78 -4.94
CA TYR A 124 -14.01 -15.01 -3.90
C TYR A 124 -12.79 -15.80 -4.40
N LEU A 125 -13.00 -16.84 -5.21
CA LEU A 125 -11.90 -17.62 -5.80
C LEU A 125 -11.02 -16.81 -6.73
N GLU A 126 -11.58 -15.82 -7.44
CA GLU A 126 -10.76 -14.92 -8.26
C GLU A 126 -9.82 -14.07 -7.37
N SER A 127 -10.30 -13.62 -6.21
CA SER A 127 -9.43 -12.95 -5.23
C SER A 127 -8.33 -13.87 -4.69
N VAL A 128 -8.63 -15.16 -4.46
CA VAL A 128 -7.64 -16.15 -4.01
C VAL A 128 -6.56 -16.38 -5.07
N ARG A 129 -6.94 -16.51 -6.34
CA ARG A 129 -5.99 -16.67 -7.46
C ARG A 129 -5.05 -15.49 -7.60
N GLU A 130 -5.54 -14.28 -7.36
CA GLU A 130 -4.70 -13.09 -7.37
C GLU A 130 -3.66 -13.15 -6.23
N VAL A 131 -4.01 -13.67 -5.06
CA VAL A 131 -3.04 -13.90 -3.97
C VAL A 131 -2.03 -14.99 -4.36
N GLU A 132 -2.47 -16.10 -4.94
CA GLU A 132 -1.57 -17.18 -5.43
C GLU A 132 -0.55 -16.63 -6.45
N ARG A 133 -1.01 -15.83 -7.41
CA ARG A 133 -0.15 -15.17 -8.41
C ARG A 133 0.90 -14.29 -7.76
N ARG A 134 0.54 -13.52 -6.73
CA ARG A 134 1.46 -12.64 -5.99
C ARG A 134 2.49 -13.43 -5.20
N ILE A 135 2.09 -14.56 -4.61
CA ILE A 135 3.00 -15.49 -3.92
C ILE A 135 4.01 -16.06 -4.91
N GLN A 136 3.56 -16.54 -6.06
CA GLN A 136 4.45 -17.08 -7.09
C GLN A 136 5.47 -16.03 -7.55
N GLN A 137 5.03 -14.80 -7.79
CA GLN A 137 5.94 -13.70 -8.16
C GLN A 137 6.92 -13.35 -7.04
N ALA A 138 6.49 -13.41 -5.77
CA ALA A 138 7.38 -13.19 -4.64
C ALA A 138 8.45 -14.29 -4.52
N GLU A 139 8.11 -15.55 -4.83
CA GLU A 139 9.07 -16.65 -4.89
C GLU A 139 10.08 -16.48 -6.02
N GLU A 140 9.61 -16.13 -7.23
CA GLU A 140 10.44 -15.87 -8.40
C GLU A 140 11.38 -14.67 -8.14
N ASN A 141 10.83 -13.53 -7.69
CA ASN A 141 11.62 -12.35 -7.35
C ASN A 141 12.65 -12.60 -6.25
N SER A 142 12.33 -13.40 -5.23
CA SER A 142 13.29 -13.75 -4.17
C SER A 142 14.48 -14.55 -4.68
N ARG A 143 14.34 -15.25 -5.82
CA ARG A 143 15.43 -16.00 -6.47
C ARG A 143 16.23 -15.11 -7.41
N ASP A 144 15.54 -14.29 -8.20
CA ASP A 144 16.16 -13.51 -9.28
C ASP A 144 16.75 -12.17 -8.80
N ASN A 145 16.18 -11.59 -7.74
CA ASN A 145 16.58 -10.31 -7.16
C ASN A 145 16.93 -10.45 -5.66
N PRO A 146 18.02 -11.16 -5.30
CA PRO A 146 18.38 -11.37 -3.90
C PRO A 146 18.77 -10.04 -3.26
N LEU A 147 18.07 -9.69 -2.17
CA LEU A 147 18.46 -8.59 -1.29
C LEU A 147 19.39 -9.06 -0.17
N PRO A 148 20.32 -8.21 0.31
CA PRO A 148 21.06 -8.50 1.54
C PRO A 148 20.11 -8.63 2.75
N ASP A 149 20.64 -9.05 3.89
CA ASP A 149 19.88 -8.93 5.14
C ASP A 149 19.54 -7.46 5.37
N LEU A 150 18.27 -7.20 5.64
CA LEU A 150 17.74 -5.85 5.79
C LEU A 150 17.40 -5.62 7.26
N ASP A 151 17.84 -4.48 7.78
CA ASP A 151 17.42 -4.04 9.10
C ASP A 151 15.94 -3.67 9.07
N ARG A 152 15.14 -4.44 9.82
CA ARG A 152 13.70 -4.17 9.95
C ARG A 152 13.49 -2.90 10.77
N PRO A 153 12.72 -1.93 10.28
CA PRO A 153 12.35 -0.75 11.06
C PRO A 153 11.61 -1.15 12.33
N VAL A 154 12.02 -0.60 13.48
CA VAL A 154 11.38 -0.88 14.77
C VAL A 154 10.06 -0.10 14.91
N GLY A 155 10.01 1.12 14.37
CA GLY A 155 8.88 2.05 14.47
C GLY A 155 9.07 3.27 13.57
N VAL A 156 8.24 4.30 13.79
CA VAL A 156 8.35 5.60 13.13
C VAL A 156 9.47 6.41 13.80
N PRO A 157 10.47 6.92 13.07
CA PRO A 157 11.49 7.82 13.64
C PRO A 157 10.88 9.12 14.18
N ASP A 158 11.47 9.67 15.25
CA ASP A 158 11.01 10.94 15.85
C ASP A 158 11.25 12.15 14.94
N SER A 159 12.37 12.13 14.21
CA SER A 159 12.76 13.16 13.26
C SER A 159 12.05 12.96 11.93
N TYR A 160 11.38 13.99 11.43
CA TYR A 160 10.75 13.97 10.10
C TYR A 160 11.76 13.64 9.01
N ALA A 161 12.96 14.22 9.07
CA ALA A 161 14.01 13.99 8.09
C ALA A 161 14.45 12.51 8.08
N ASP A 162 14.55 11.86 9.25
CA ASP A 162 14.94 10.46 9.34
C ASP A 162 13.80 9.52 8.92
N HIS A 163 12.55 9.85 9.24
CA HIS A 163 11.39 9.14 8.74
C HIS A 163 11.29 9.25 7.21
N ALA A 164 11.49 10.44 6.65
CA ALA A 164 11.45 10.66 5.20
C ALA A 164 12.55 9.87 4.48
N ARG A 165 13.79 9.93 5.00
CA ARG A 165 14.91 9.11 4.50
C ARG A 165 14.55 7.63 4.49
N LEU A 166 14.06 7.12 5.63
CA LEU A 166 13.67 5.72 5.74
C LEU A 166 12.57 5.32 4.74
N MET A 167 11.56 6.16 4.54
CA MET A 167 10.51 5.89 3.55
C MET A 167 11.06 5.91 2.11
N PHE A 168 12.03 6.77 1.78
CA PHE A 168 12.71 6.75 0.48
C PHE A 168 13.64 5.54 0.30
N ASP A 169 14.31 5.10 1.36
CA ASP A 169 15.13 3.89 1.35
C ASP A 169 14.26 2.65 1.07
N LEU A 170 13.08 2.56 1.69
CA LEU A 170 12.10 1.50 1.43
C LEU A 170 11.60 1.52 -0.02
N GLN A 171 11.33 2.70 -0.59
CA GLN A 171 10.97 2.83 -2.01
C GLN A 171 12.10 2.36 -2.93
N THR A 172 13.34 2.72 -2.60
CA THR A 172 14.52 2.30 -3.34
C THR A 172 14.67 0.79 -3.32
N LEU A 173 14.53 0.15 -2.15
CA LEU A 173 14.56 -1.30 -2.00
C LEU A 173 13.41 -1.99 -2.75
N ALA A 174 12.21 -1.39 -2.76
CA ALA A 174 11.05 -1.91 -3.50
C ALA A 174 11.32 -1.96 -5.00
N PHE A 175 11.97 -0.94 -5.56
CA PHE A 175 12.39 -0.93 -6.97
C PHE A 175 13.57 -1.87 -7.24
N GLN A 176 14.58 -1.90 -6.37
CA GLN A 176 15.75 -2.77 -6.52
C GLN A 176 15.39 -4.26 -6.51
N SER A 177 14.36 -4.63 -5.77
CA SER A 177 13.85 -6.01 -5.71
C SER A 177 12.75 -6.34 -6.71
N ASP A 178 12.38 -5.38 -7.57
CA ASP A 178 11.24 -5.47 -8.49
C ASP A 178 9.93 -5.91 -7.78
N THR A 179 9.76 -5.51 -6.52
CA THR A 179 8.56 -5.83 -5.73
C THR A 179 7.36 -5.01 -6.22
N THR A 180 7.62 -3.76 -6.65
CA THR A 180 6.65 -2.93 -7.37
C THR A 180 7.36 -1.99 -8.34
N ARG A 181 6.63 -1.52 -9.35
CA ARG A 181 7.08 -0.51 -10.32
C ARG A 181 6.31 0.80 -10.24
N VAL A 182 5.30 0.87 -9.38
CA VAL A 182 4.42 2.02 -9.24
C VAL A 182 4.33 2.38 -7.76
N ILE A 183 4.77 3.59 -7.42
CA ILE A 183 4.68 4.11 -6.05
C ILE A 183 4.00 5.46 -6.10
N THR A 184 2.99 5.64 -5.24
CA THR A 184 2.39 6.94 -4.95
C THR A 184 2.81 7.35 -3.56
N PHE A 185 3.40 8.53 -3.40
CA PHE A 185 3.93 8.97 -2.11
C PHE A 185 3.48 10.40 -1.74
N GLN A 186 2.66 10.51 -0.70
CA GLN A 186 2.27 11.78 -0.11
C GLN A 186 3.32 12.24 0.90
N LEU A 187 4.32 12.98 0.42
CA LEU A 187 5.43 13.47 1.25
C LEU A 187 4.96 14.45 2.35
N ALA A 188 3.99 15.30 2.04
CA ALA A 188 3.39 16.21 3.01
C ALA A 188 1.95 16.51 2.62
N ARG A 189 1.15 16.92 3.61
CA ARG A 189 -0.19 17.47 3.39
C ARG A 189 -0.08 18.97 3.18
N GLU A 190 -0.84 19.48 2.21
CA GLU A 190 -0.90 20.90 1.87
C GLU A 190 -1.17 21.78 3.10
N THR A 191 -2.16 21.42 3.92
CA THR A 191 -2.58 22.18 5.12
C THR A 191 -1.78 21.84 6.38
N SER A 192 -0.64 21.16 6.24
CA SER A 192 0.20 20.79 7.39
C SER A 192 0.83 22.02 8.03
N ASN A 193 0.66 22.16 9.35
CA ASN A 193 1.38 23.15 10.14
C ASN A 193 2.78 22.66 10.58
N ARG A 194 3.33 21.66 9.88
CA ARG A 194 4.68 21.14 10.16
C ARG A 194 5.72 22.26 9.99
N THR A 195 6.63 22.30 10.95
CA THR A 195 7.84 23.13 10.95
C THR A 195 9.02 22.26 10.53
N TYR A 196 10.09 22.86 10.01
CA TYR A 196 11.31 22.16 9.58
C TYR A 196 12.53 22.74 10.31
N PRO A 197 12.61 22.60 11.65
CA PRO A 197 13.69 23.17 12.45
C PRO A 197 15.07 22.65 12.04
N GLU A 198 15.16 21.46 11.46
CA GLU A 198 16.39 20.85 10.98
C GLU A 198 17.11 21.65 9.87
N ILE A 199 16.37 22.49 9.12
CA ILE A 199 16.93 23.42 8.13
C ILE A 199 16.91 24.87 8.62
N GLY A 200 16.66 25.09 9.92
CA GLY A 200 16.63 26.41 10.53
C GLY A 200 15.31 27.18 10.35
N VAL A 201 14.22 26.51 9.93
CA VAL A 201 12.91 27.13 9.76
C VAL A 201 11.95 26.63 10.84
N ALA A 202 11.81 27.43 11.90
CA ALA A 202 10.94 27.09 13.04
C ALA A 202 9.45 27.42 12.77
N ASP A 203 9.15 28.21 11.75
CA ASP A 203 7.79 28.59 11.40
C ASP A 203 7.07 27.48 10.60
N PRO A 204 5.74 27.35 10.74
CA PRO A 204 4.95 26.40 9.95
C PRO A 204 5.01 26.70 8.45
N HIS A 205 5.37 25.70 7.64
CA HIS A 205 5.57 25.88 6.20
C HIS A 205 4.33 26.42 5.45
N HIS A 206 3.13 25.88 5.74
CA HIS A 206 1.92 26.27 5.04
C HIS A 206 1.51 27.74 5.33
N PRO A 207 1.40 28.20 6.60
CA PRO A 207 1.14 29.61 6.89
C PRO A 207 2.12 30.60 6.23
N LEU A 208 3.39 30.24 6.09
CA LEU A 208 4.39 31.10 5.44
C LEU A 208 4.07 31.39 3.97
N THR A 209 3.42 30.46 3.24
CA THR A 209 3.05 30.69 1.84
C THR A 209 1.86 31.62 1.66
N HIS A 210 1.06 31.83 2.72
CA HIS A 210 -0.16 32.64 2.66
C HIS A 210 -0.03 34.01 3.33
N HIS A 211 0.73 34.10 4.42
CA HIS A 211 0.76 35.30 5.26
C HIS A 211 2.07 36.09 5.16
N GLY A 212 3.10 35.54 4.50
CA GLY A 212 4.43 36.16 4.45
C GLY A 212 5.08 36.27 5.85
N TYR A 213 6.34 36.70 5.86
CA TYR A 213 7.05 37.08 7.08
C TYR A 213 6.70 38.51 7.51
#